data_AF-A0A1D2NNV2-F1
#
_entry.id   AF-A0A1D2NNV2-F1
#
_cell.length_a   1.000
_cell.length_b   1.000
_cell.length_c   1.000
_cell.angle_alpha   90.00
_cell.angle_beta   90.00
_cell.angle_gamma   90.00
#
_symmetry.space_group_name_H-M   'P 1'
#
loop_
_entity.id
_entity.type
_entity.pdbx_description
1 polymer ?
#
loop_
_entity_poly.entity_id
_entity_poly.type
_entity_poly.pdbx_seq_one_letter_code
_entity_poly.pdbx_strand_id
1 'polypeptide(L)'
;MALQESGVGRALELTVSRGEKIKEKSTEDYGGVYYTNSLRVDRPIRLTGFTFFAPVTPGYTEYSVIVRKMRGEEVVGRFQVSKSMAELRGVTNQRIRINPPWQIPIEANVWYDVKFKIEGPKTPFLENKERDQVVYSDDPPRRALATFYFFTGSGQLPEYHFVLA
;
A
#
# COMPACT_ATOMS: atom_id res chain seq x y z
N MET A 1 43.55 17.96 -10.97
CA MET A 1 42.42 17.53 -11.83
C MET A 1 41.52 16.65 -11.00
N ALA A 2 40.25 17.01 -10.98
CA ALA A 2 39.19 16.38 -10.22
C ALA A 2 38.81 15.00 -10.77
N LEU A 3 38.18 14.17 -9.94
CA LEU A 3 36.85 13.65 -10.22
C LEU A 3 36.12 13.55 -8.87
N GLN A 4 35.20 14.49 -8.67
CA GLN A 4 34.26 14.55 -7.58
C GLN A 4 33.21 13.46 -7.85
N GLU A 5 33.16 12.44 -7.00
CA GLU A 5 32.14 11.40 -7.09
C GLU A 5 30.76 12.05 -6.97
N SER A 6 30.00 11.95 -8.05
CA SER A 6 28.62 12.39 -8.13
C SER A 6 27.80 11.68 -7.06
N GLY A 7 27.36 12.45 -6.06
CA GLY A 7 26.38 11.99 -5.08
C GLY A 7 25.12 11.54 -5.80
N VAL A 8 24.95 10.24 -5.98
CA VAL A 8 23.69 9.63 -6.41
C VAL A 8 22.72 9.85 -5.25
N GLY A 9 21.96 10.94 -5.32
CA GLY A 9 20.88 11.21 -4.37
C GLY A 9 19.94 10.01 -4.37
N ARG A 10 19.88 9.28 -3.24
CA ARG A 10 18.89 8.23 -3.06
C ARG A 10 17.51 8.86 -3.23
N ALA A 11 16.69 8.34 -4.14
CA ALA A 11 15.30 8.74 -4.25
C ALA A 11 14.64 8.54 -2.86
N LEU A 12 14.08 9.60 -2.30
CA LEU A 12 13.41 9.55 -1.00
C LEU A 12 12.13 8.72 -1.16
N GLU A 13 12.00 7.68 -0.34
CA GLU A 13 10.77 6.89 -0.28
C GLU A 13 9.70 7.64 0.51
N LEU A 14 8.50 7.65 -0.03
CA LEU A 14 7.35 8.40 0.45
C LEU A 14 6.21 7.42 0.77
N THR A 15 5.30 7.84 1.65
CA THR A 15 4.15 7.04 2.08
C THR A 15 2.88 7.86 1.93
N VAL A 16 1.87 7.28 1.29
CA VAL A 16 0.51 7.83 1.25
C VAL A 16 -0.43 6.92 2.03
N SER A 17 -1.16 7.51 2.97
CA SER A 17 -2.19 6.82 3.75
C SER A 17 -3.58 7.15 3.21
N ARG A 18 -4.39 6.12 2.94
CA ARG A 18 -5.78 6.33 2.52
C ARG A 18 -6.74 6.57 3.69
N GLY A 19 -6.30 6.35 4.92
CA GLY A 19 -7.17 6.48 6.09
C GLY A 19 -6.44 6.17 7.39
N GLU A 20 -6.91 6.78 8.47
CA GLU A 20 -6.29 6.67 9.79
C GLU A 20 -7.22 6.04 10.84
N LYS A 21 -8.54 6.16 10.66
CA LYS A 21 -9.54 5.63 11.58
C LYS A 21 -9.73 4.12 11.36
N ILE A 22 -9.36 3.35 12.38
CA ILE A 22 -9.55 1.90 12.43
C ILE A 22 -10.85 1.64 13.21
N LYS A 23 -11.68 0.72 12.72
CA LYS A 23 -12.89 0.33 13.45
C LYS A 23 -12.50 -0.44 14.71
N GLU A 24 -12.58 0.23 15.86
CA GLU A 24 -12.14 -0.35 17.13
C GLU A 24 -12.85 -1.67 17.44
N LYS A 25 -12.09 -2.63 17.99
CA LYS A 25 -12.57 -3.96 18.44
C LYS A 25 -13.25 -4.81 17.36
N SER A 26 -13.19 -4.39 16.09
CA SER A 26 -13.74 -5.13 14.95
C SER A 26 -12.60 -5.76 14.17
N THR A 27 -12.77 -7.02 13.78
CA THR A 27 -11.86 -7.70 12.86
C THR A 27 -12.64 -8.31 11.71
N GLU A 28 -12.01 -8.33 10.55
CA GLU A 28 -12.57 -8.89 9.33
C GLU A 28 -11.65 -9.98 8.80
N ASP A 29 -12.28 -11.00 8.20
CA ASP A 29 -11.59 -12.07 7.50
C ASP A 29 -11.36 -11.63 6.05
N TYR A 30 -10.12 -11.75 5.60
CA TYR A 30 -9.67 -11.41 4.25
C TYR A 30 -9.11 -12.64 3.51
N GLY A 31 -9.35 -13.83 4.06
CA GLY A 31 -8.99 -15.12 3.47
C GLY A 31 -9.94 -15.55 2.36
N GLY A 32 -9.52 -16.53 1.57
CA GLY A 32 -10.37 -17.18 0.56
C GLY A 32 -10.70 -16.38 -0.71
N VAL A 33 -10.73 -15.05 -0.69
CA VAL A 33 -11.10 -14.21 -1.85
C VAL A 33 -10.15 -13.03 -2.09
N TYR A 34 -10.11 -12.53 -3.33
CA TYR A 34 -9.36 -11.31 -3.66
C TYR A 34 -10.22 -10.06 -3.41
N TYR A 35 -9.70 -9.18 -2.58
CA TYR A 35 -10.20 -7.83 -2.35
C TYR A 35 -9.51 -6.87 -3.31
N THR A 36 -10.13 -5.73 -3.61
CA THR A 36 -9.58 -4.75 -4.55
C THR A 36 -9.61 -3.36 -3.94
N ASN A 37 -8.50 -2.64 -4.08
CA ASN A 37 -8.44 -1.20 -3.91
C ASN A 37 -7.92 -0.60 -5.21
N SER A 38 -8.61 0.40 -5.75
CA SER A 38 -8.18 1.06 -6.98
C SER A 38 -7.51 2.38 -6.66
N LEU A 39 -6.46 2.71 -7.41
CA LEU A 39 -5.72 3.95 -7.26
C LEU A 39 -5.38 4.59 -8.60
N ARG A 40 -5.28 5.91 -8.60
CA ARG A 40 -4.72 6.72 -9.69
C ARG A 40 -3.85 7.81 -9.07
N VAL A 41 -2.75 8.15 -9.72
CA VAL A 41 -1.83 9.20 -9.25
C VAL A 41 -1.64 10.21 -10.36
N ASP A 42 -1.58 11.50 -10.05
CA ASP A 42 -1.40 12.57 -11.05
C ASP A 42 0.00 12.63 -11.69
N ARG A 43 0.95 11.85 -11.17
CA ARG A 43 2.35 11.77 -11.60
C ARG A 43 2.83 10.33 -11.71
N PRO A 44 3.86 10.06 -12.54
CA PRO A 44 4.45 8.74 -12.59
C PRO A 44 5.18 8.45 -11.28
N ILE A 45 4.96 7.25 -10.75
CA ILE A 45 5.61 6.78 -9.52
C ILE A 45 6.07 5.33 -9.70
N ARG A 46 6.88 4.86 -8.77
CA ARG A 46 7.13 3.43 -8.60
C ARG A 46 6.72 3.00 -7.21
N LEU A 47 5.80 2.04 -7.11
CA LEU A 47 5.40 1.46 -5.83
C LEU A 47 6.52 0.57 -5.31
N THR A 48 6.88 0.77 -4.05
CA THR A 48 7.98 0.10 -3.34
C THR A 48 7.51 -0.72 -2.15
N GLY A 49 6.23 -0.63 -1.80
CA GLY A 49 5.67 -1.36 -0.67
C GLY A 49 4.19 -1.09 -0.43
N PHE A 50 3.61 -1.94 0.38
CA PHE A 50 2.20 -1.96 0.73
C PHE A 50 2.07 -2.22 2.23
N THR A 51 1.32 -1.40 2.95
CA THR A 51 1.05 -1.63 4.38
C THR A 51 -0.31 -2.29 4.55
N PHE A 52 -0.37 -3.37 5.32
CA PHE A 52 -1.60 -4.05 5.76
C PHE A 52 -1.75 -3.92 7.29
N PHE A 53 -2.98 -4.04 7.81
CA PHE A 53 -3.11 -4.27 9.25
C PHE A 53 -2.72 -5.70 9.59
N ALA A 54 -2.00 -5.84 10.70
CA ALA A 54 -1.59 -7.13 11.24
C ALA A 54 -2.78 -7.87 11.85
N PRO A 55 -2.73 -9.21 11.90
CA PRO A 55 -3.69 -9.98 12.67
C PRO A 55 -3.61 -9.65 14.16
N VAL A 56 -4.74 -9.69 14.85
CA VAL A 56 -4.81 -9.43 16.31
C VAL A 56 -4.44 -10.65 17.16
N THR A 57 -4.43 -11.83 16.54
CA THR A 57 -4.02 -13.10 17.15
C THR A 57 -2.76 -13.62 16.48
N PRO A 58 -1.85 -14.27 17.22
CA PRO A 58 -0.67 -14.90 16.64
C PRO A 58 -1.03 -15.93 15.57
N GLY A 59 -0.21 -15.99 14.52
CA GLY A 59 -0.39 -16.95 13.44
C GLY A 59 0.55 -16.68 12.27
N TYR A 60 0.49 -17.56 11.28
CA TYR A 60 1.12 -17.33 9.99
C TYR A 60 0.15 -16.55 9.10
N THR A 61 0.66 -15.59 8.34
CA THR A 61 -0.15 -14.83 7.39
C THR A 61 0.57 -14.73 6.07
N GLU A 62 -0.13 -15.09 5.00
CA GLU A 62 0.32 -14.97 3.63
C GLU A 62 -0.44 -13.85 2.93
N TYR A 63 0.30 -12.96 2.27
CA TYR A 63 -0.21 -11.84 1.51
C TYR A 63 0.07 -12.07 0.04
N SER A 64 -0.99 -12.21 -0.75
CA SER A 64 -0.91 -12.23 -2.21
C SER A 64 -1.34 -10.88 -2.76
N VAL A 65 -0.57 -10.28 -3.66
CA VAL A 65 -0.89 -8.97 -4.28
C VAL A 65 -0.74 -9.06 -5.80
N ILE A 66 -1.72 -8.47 -6.50
CA ILE A 66 -1.73 -8.31 -7.96
C ILE A 66 -2.05 -6.84 -8.25
N VAL A 67 -1.19 -6.17 -9.02
CA VAL A 67 -1.40 -4.81 -9.52
C VAL A 67 -1.63 -4.90 -11.02
N ARG A 68 -2.73 -4.35 -11.50
CA ARG A 68 -3.10 -4.35 -12.92
C ARG A 68 -3.72 -3.03 -13.34
N LYS A 69 -3.62 -2.68 -14.62
CA LYS A 69 -4.36 -1.55 -15.18
C LYS A 69 -5.86 -1.89 -15.17
N MET A 70 -6.73 -0.91 -14.90
CA MET A 70 -8.19 -1.14 -14.94
C MET A 70 -8.71 -1.24 -16.39
N ARG A 71 -8.12 -0.47 -17.30
CA ARG A 71 -8.43 -0.53 -18.73
C ARG A 71 -7.38 -1.39 -19.42
N GLY A 72 -7.73 -2.66 -19.63
CA GLY A 72 -6.84 -3.70 -20.15
C GLY A 72 -6.55 -4.77 -19.11
N GLU A 73 -6.18 -5.97 -19.56
CA GLU A 73 -5.84 -7.09 -18.65
C GLU A 73 -4.35 -7.09 -18.26
N GLU A 74 -3.64 -5.99 -18.50
CA GLU A 74 -2.21 -5.87 -18.24
C GLU A 74 -1.91 -5.91 -16.74
N VAL A 75 -1.22 -6.98 -16.31
CA VAL A 75 -0.68 -7.13 -14.94
C VAL A 75 0.72 -6.55 -14.89
N VAL A 76 0.90 -5.49 -14.10
CA VAL A 76 2.19 -4.78 -13.93
C VAL A 76 2.96 -5.24 -12.69
N GLY A 77 2.31 -5.99 -11.79
CA GLY A 77 2.96 -6.60 -10.64
C GLY A 77 2.16 -7.76 -10.08
N ARG A 78 2.84 -8.83 -9.69
CA ARG A 78 2.26 -9.97 -8.98
C ARG A 78 3.30 -10.59 -8.06
N PHE A 79 2.98 -10.72 -6.79
CA PHE A 79 3.88 -11.29 -5.80
C PHE A 79 3.13 -11.84 -4.59
N GLN A 80 3.81 -12.67 -3.82
CA GLN A 80 3.31 -13.30 -2.61
C GLN A 80 4.39 -13.23 -1.54
N VAL A 81 4.01 -12.86 -0.33
CA VAL A 81 4.92 -12.75 0.82
C VAL A 81 4.24 -13.34 2.03
N SER A 82 4.99 -14.13 2.79
CA SER A 82 4.49 -14.74 4.01
C SER A 82 5.26 -14.26 5.22
N LYS A 83 4.55 -14.08 6.34
CA LYS A 83 5.08 -13.48 7.57
C LYS A 83 4.56 -14.27 8.78
N SER A 84 5.45 -14.55 9.71
CA SER A 84 5.09 -15.10 11.02
C SER A 84 4.77 -13.96 11.99
N MET A 85 3.64 -14.07 12.68
CA MET A 85 3.14 -13.08 13.65
C MET A 85 3.17 -13.63 15.08
N ALA A 86 4.16 -14.48 15.40
CA ALA A 86 4.21 -15.22 16.66
C ALA A 86 4.12 -14.33 17.91
N GLU A 87 4.60 -13.08 17.83
CA GLU A 87 4.70 -12.15 18.95
C GLU A 87 3.55 -11.13 19.02
N LEU A 88 2.59 -11.17 18.07
CA LEU A 88 1.53 -10.18 17.99
C LEU A 88 0.36 -10.55 18.91
N ARG A 89 0.51 -10.33 20.22
CA ARG A 89 -0.57 -10.45 21.20
C ARG A 89 -1.00 -9.07 21.71
N GLY A 90 -2.28 -8.74 21.53
CA GLY A 90 -2.93 -7.65 22.25
C GLY A 90 -2.74 -6.24 21.70
N VAL A 91 -2.06 -6.05 20.56
CA VAL A 91 -1.89 -4.73 19.93
C VAL A 91 -2.84 -4.59 18.75
N THR A 92 -3.92 -3.83 18.92
CA THR A 92 -5.06 -3.80 17.98
C THR A 92 -4.88 -2.97 16.72
N ASN A 93 -3.73 -2.31 16.51
CA ASN A 93 -3.51 -1.39 15.38
C ASN A 93 -2.14 -1.56 14.70
N GLN A 94 -1.52 -2.73 14.82
CA GLN A 94 -0.22 -2.94 14.19
C GLN A 94 -0.33 -2.94 12.66
N ARG A 95 0.68 -2.36 12.03
CA ARG A 95 0.81 -2.23 10.59
C ARG A 95 2.03 -3.02 10.15
N ILE A 96 1.87 -3.78 9.06
CA ILE A 96 2.94 -4.57 8.48
C ILE A 96 3.12 -4.14 7.05
N ARG A 97 4.36 -3.77 6.74
CA ARG A 97 4.77 -3.49 5.38
C ARG A 97 5.21 -4.78 4.69
N ILE A 98 4.68 -5.01 3.50
CA ILE A 98 5.17 -5.99 2.55
C ILE A 98 5.79 -5.28 1.35
N ASN A 99 6.95 -5.76 0.92
CA ASN A 99 7.70 -5.17 -0.18
C ASN A 99 7.59 -6.10 -1.39
N PRO A 100 7.22 -5.59 -2.58
CA PRO A 100 7.38 -6.35 -3.80
C PRO A 100 8.87 -6.61 -4.07
N PRO A 101 9.22 -7.73 -4.72
CA PRO A 101 10.60 -8.04 -5.10
C PRO A 101 11.22 -7.05 -6.11
N TRP A 102 10.39 -6.28 -6.81
CA TRP A 102 10.79 -5.18 -7.69
C TRP A 102 9.83 -4.00 -7.54
N GLN A 103 10.27 -2.80 -7.95
CA GLN A 103 9.40 -1.62 -7.93
C GLN A 103 8.35 -1.72 -9.04
N ILE A 104 7.07 -1.45 -8.72
CA ILE A 104 5.96 -1.59 -9.68
C ILE A 104 5.70 -0.21 -10.31
N PRO A 105 5.86 -0.06 -11.64
CA PRO A 105 5.65 1.22 -12.30
C PRO A 105 4.17 1.57 -12.36
N ILE A 106 3.84 2.82 -12.04
CA ILE A 106 2.49 3.39 -12.14
C ILE A 106 2.57 4.64 -13.00
N GLU A 107 1.82 4.63 -14.09
CA GLU A 107 1.73 5.74 -15.03
C GLU A 107 0.83 6.85 -14.48
N ALA A 108 1.17 8.09 -14.82
CA ALA A 108 0.38 9.25 -14.44
C ALA A 108 -1.04 9.15 -15.02
N ASN A 109 -2.04 9.46 -14.20
CA ASN A 109 -3.45 9.56 -14.54
C ASN A 109 -4.10 8.28 -15.07
N VAL A 110 -3.43 7.12 -14.92
CA VAL A 110 -3.99 5.80 -15.23
C VAL A 110 -4.54 5.17 -13.97
N TRP A 111 -5.69 4.52 -14.08
CA TRP A 111 -6.30 3.76 -12.98
C TRP A 111 -5.74 2.35 -12.91
N TYR A 112 -5.34 1.95 -11.70
CA TYR A 112 -4.84 0.61 -11.39
C TYR A 112 -5.71 -0.04 -10.32
N ASP A 113 -5.99 -1.32 -10.49
CA ASP A 113 -6.50 -2.19 -9.43
C ASP A 113 -5.31 -2.80 -8.67
N VAL A 114 -5.30 -2.62 -7.36
CA VAL A 114 -4.47 -3.40 -6.44
C VAL A 114 -5.36 -4.44 -5.79
N LYS A 115 -5.31 -5.66 -6.34
CA LYS A 115 -5.98 -6.82 -5.77
C LYS A 115 -5.09 -7.46 -4.73
N PHE A 116 -5.67 -7.90 -3.63
CA PHE A 116 -4.93 -8.62 -2.62
C PHE A 116 -5.78 -9.70 -1.94
N LYS A 117 -5.11 -10.68 -1.34
CA LYS A 117 -5.70 -11.76 -0.55
C LYS A 117 -4.82 -11.99 0.67
N ILE A 118 -5.42 -12.15 1.84
CA ILE A 118 -4.72 -12.34 3.12
C ILE A 118 -5.14 -13.68 3.70
N GLU A 119 -4.30 -14.71 3.56
CA GLU A 119 -4.55 -16.01 4.16
C GLU A 119 -3.92 -16.06 5.55
N GLY A 120 -4.75 -15.99 6.59
CA GLY A 120 -4.28 -15.96 7.97
C GLY A 120 -5.38 -15.56 8.95
N PRO A 121 -5.03 -15.23 10.20
CA PRO A 121 -6.01 -14.79 11.19
C PRO A 121 -6.66 -13.44 10.82
N LYS A 122 -7.81 -13.16 11.44
CA LYS A 122 -8.57 -11.93 11.21
C LYS A 122 -7.76 -10.68 11.56
N THR A 123 -7.98 -9.62 10.79
CA THR A 123 -7.25 -8.35 10.90
C THR A 123 -8.21 -7.19 11.20
N PRO A 124 -7.73 -6.11 11.84
CA PRO A 124 -8.46 -4.83 11.88
C PRO A 124 -8.66 -4.27 10.48
N PHE A 125 -9.54 -3.27 10.36
CA PHE A 125 -9.82 -2.61 9.09
C PHE A 125 -10.23 -1.14 9.30
N LEU A 126 -10.09 -0.34 8.24
CA LEU A 126 -10.47 1.07 8.22
C LEU A 126 -12.00 1.22 8.38
N GLU A 127 -12.41 2.14 9.24
CA GLU A 127 -13.83 2.46 9.47
C GLU A 127 -14.44 3.23 8.29
N ASN A 128 -13.72 4.24 7.80
CA ASN A 128 -14.15 5.07 6.67
C ASN A 128 -13.44 4.61 5.39
N LYS A 129 -14.21 3.99 4.48
CA LYS A 129 -13.73 3.49 3.19
C LYS A 129 -13.66 4.58 2.10
N GLU A 130 -14.08 5.80 2.41
CA GLU A 130 -14.36 6.88 1.45
C GLU A 130 -13.37 8.05 1.62
N ARG A 131 -12.09 7.81 1.30
CA ARG A 131 -11.14 8.91 1.10
C ARG A 131 -10.77 8.94 -0.37
N ASP A 132 -11.54 9.70 -1.12
CA ASP A 132 -11.47 9.70 -2.59
C ASP A 132 -10.18 10.36 -3.12
N GLN A 133 -9.55 11.21 -2.30
CA GLN A 133 -8.35 11.94 -2.67
C GLN A 133 -7.43 12.17 -1.47
N VAL A 134 -6.12 12.00 -1.70
CA VAL A 134 -5.06 12.34 -0.75
C VAL A 134 -3.97 13.11 -1.48
N VAL A 135 -3.74 14.35 -1.06
CA VAL A 135 -2.64 15.20 -1.57
C VAL A 135 -1.41 14.92 -0.72
N TYR A 136 -0.29 14.57 -1.36
CA TYR A 136 1.01 14.43 -0.73
C TYR A 136 1.86 15.67 -1.05
N SER A 137 2.39 16.32 -0.02
CA SER A 137 3.25 17.51 -0.12
C SER A 137 4.59 17.28 0.58
N ASP A 138 5.57 18.11 0.24
CA ASP A 138 6.80 18.24 1.04
C ASP A 138 6.52 18.77 2.45
N ASP A 139 7.46 18.58 3.37
CA ASP A 139 7.46 19.23 4.68
C ASP A 139 8.70 20.16 4.77
N PRO A 140 8.54 21.49 4.97
CA PRO A 140 7.26 22.22 5.07
C PRO A 140 6.52 22.27 3.72
N PRO A 141 5.17 22.24 3.71
CA PRO A 141 4.38 22.16 2.49
C PRO A 141 4.50 23.43 1.68
N ARG A 142 5.31 23.38 0.62
CA ARG A 142 5.46 24.45 -0.36
C ARG A 142 4.87 24.04 -1.70
N ARG A 143 4.78 22.73 -1.98
CA ARG A 143 4.24 22.21 -3.24
C ARG A 143 3.68 20.80 -3.09
N ALA A 144 2.52 20.54 -3.71
CA ALA A 144 2.03 19.18 -3.89
C ALA A 144 3.02 18.39 -4.78
N LEU A 145 3.58 17.32 -4.21
CA LEU A 145 4.53 16.44 -4.90
C LEU A 145 3.79 15.38 -5.71
N ALA A 146 2.68 14.85 -5.20
CA ALA A 146 1.81 13.91 -5.90
C ALA A 146 0.40 13.96 -5.30
N THR A 147 -0.62 13.73 -6.12
CA THR A 147 -2.02 13.61 -5.71
C THR A 147 -2.51 12.21 -6.03
N PHE A 148 -2.92 11.48 -4.99
CA PHE A 148 -3.51 10.16 -5.10
C PHE A 148 -5.02 10.27 -5.09
N TYR A 149 -5.66 9.52 -5.98
CA TYR A 149 -7.09 9.31 -6.04
C TYR A 149 -7.35 7.83 -5.74
N PHE A 150 -8.35 7.57 -4.90
CA PHE A 150 -8.77 6.22 -4.54
C PHE A 150 -10.26 6.06 -4.82
N PHE A 151 -10.69 4.86 -5.19
CA PHE A 151 -12.11 4.48 -5.12
C PHE A 151 -12.36 3.68 -3.85
N THR A 152 -13.62 3.68 -3.38
CA THR A 152 -14.07 2.89 -2.24
C THR A 152 -13.57 1.46 -2.39
N GLY A 153 -12.77 1.03 -1.42
CA GLY A 153 -12.09 -0.26 -1.46
C GLY A 153 -12.44 -1.12 -0.26
N SER A 154 -11.66 -2.17 -0.08
CA SER A 154 -11.56 -2.89 1.18
C SER A 154 -11.16 -1.97 2.34
N GLY A 155 -11.46 -2.38 3.58
CA GLY A 155 -10.92 -1.71 4.77
C GLY A 155 -9.44 -2.04 5.03
N GLN A 156 -8.80 -2.87 4.20
CA GLN A 156 -7.40 -3.29 4.31
C GLN A 156 -6.49 -2.55 3.34
N LEU A 157 -5.18 -2.73 3.49
CA LEU A 157 -4.09 -2.09 2.72
C LEU A 157 -3.85 -0.60 3.04
N PRO A 158 -3.99 -0.07 4.27
CA PRO A 158 -4.12 1.37 4.56
C PRO A 158 -3.09 2.33 3.90
N GLU A 159 -1.89 1.87 3.56
CA GLU A 159 -0.83 2.73 3.00
C GLU A 159 -0.16 2.12 1.78
N TYR A 160 0.31 3.01 0.90
CA TYR A 160 1.17 2.69 -0.23
C TYR A 160 2.51 3.41 -0.04
N HIS A 161 3.60 2.71 -0.33
CA HIS A 161 4.96 3.25 -0.32
C HIS A 161 5.44 3.42 -1.75
N PHE A 162 6.09 4.54 -2.06
CA PHE A 162 6.46 4.87 -3.42
C PHE A 162 7.68 5.78 -3.50
N VAL A 163 8.29 5.82 -4.68
CA VAL A 163 9.23 6.87 -5.09
C VAL A 163 8.67 7.60 -6.31
N LEU A 164 8.99 8.88 -6.44
CA LEU A 164 8.71 9.63 -7.67
C LEU A 164 9.60 9.09 -8.81
N ALA A 165 9.00 8.90 -9.98
CA ALA A 165 9.68 8.33 -11.16
C ALA A 165 10.19 9.41 -12.12
#